data_AF-A0A5M9P038-F1
#
_entry.id   AF-A0A5M9P038-F1
#
_cell.length_a   1.000
_cell.length_b   1.000
_cell.length_c   1.000
_cell.angle_alpha   90.00
_cell.angle_beta   90.00
_cell.angle_gamma   90.00
#
_symmetry.space_group_name_H-M   'P 1'
#
loop_
_entity.id
_entity.type
_entity.pdbx_description
1 polymer ?
#
loop_
_entity_poly.entity_id
_entity_poly.type
_entity_poly.pdbx_seq_one_letter_code
_entity_poly.pdbx_strand_id
1 'polypeptide(L)'
;MFINEFNKRESIIFINLVQALANADEVFAHSEQILIDDYIKELSLNNETIEKLTYESAIEELASSTDRIKNILYFELLGLALADGSYDEKEIKFLDNIAYKLNIDNAKQQDFINYFKMTKNINDFITMNPECKIKLLKETAMDLI
;
A
#
# COMPACT_ATOMS: atom_id res chain seq x y z
N MET A 1 5.57 8.10 -4.62
CA MET A 1 4.93 6.86 -5.04
C MET A 1 5.39 6.55 -6.47
N PHE A 2 5.27 5.31 -6.94
CA PHE A 2 5.60 4.82 -8.29
C PHE A 2 4.36 4.77 -9.20
N ILE A 3 3.21 5.27 -8.72
CA ILE A 3 1.94 5.26 -9.45
C ILE A 3 1.98 6.10 -10.75
N ASN A 4 2.96 6.99 -10.88
CA ASN A 4 3.23 7.74 -12.11
C ASN A 4 3.69 6.85 -13.28
N GLU A 5 4.03 5.58 -13.03
CA GLU A 5 4.37 4.60 -14.07
C GLU A 5 3.13 3.93 -14.68
N PHE A 6 1.96 4.11 -14.07
CA PHE A 6 0.72 3.58 -14.62
C PHE A 6 0.32 4.33 -15.89
N ASN A 7 -0.12 3.57 -16.89
CA ASN A 7 -0.92 4.15 -17.95
C ASN A 7 -2.33 4.49 -17.44
N LYS A 8 -3.08 5.27 -18.21
CA LYS A 8 -4.43 5.72 -17.81
C LYS A 8 -5.36 4.58 -17.37
N ARG A 9 -5.31 3.42 -18.02
CA ARG A 9 -6.17 2.28 -17.67
C ARG A 9 -5.74 1.66 -16.34
N GLU A 10 -4.44 1.47 -16.15
CA GLU A 10 -3.85 0.97 -14.89
C GLU A 10 -4.14 1.92 -13.73
N SER A 11 -4.13 3.24 -13.96
CA SER A 11 -4.51 4.24 -12.96
C SER A 11 -5.97 4.10 -12.53
N ILE A 12 -6.90 3.87 -13.47
CA ILE A 12 -8.32 3.65 -13.16
C ILE A 12 -8.50 2.36 -12.36
N ILE A 13 -7.82 1.28 -12.76
CA ILE A 13 -7.83 -0.01 -12.05
C ILE A 13 -7.31 0.18 -10.62
N PHE A 14 -6.19 0.88 -10.45
CA PHE A 14 -5.60 1.15 -9.15
C PHE A 14 -6.60 1.87 -8.22
N ILE A 15 -7.26 2.94 -8.69
CA ILE A 15 -8.25 3.65 -7.86
C ILE A 15 -9.42 2.74 -7.47
N ASN A 16 -9.91 1.89 -8.37
CA ASN A 16 -10.98 0.93 -8.03
C ASN A 16 -10.55 -0.06 -6.94
N LEU A 17 -9.29 -0.53 -6.99
CA LEU A 17 -8.75 -1.43 -5.98
C LEU A 17 -8.48 -0.74 -4.64
N VAL A 18 -8.01 0.52 -4.66
CA VAL A 18 -7.89 1.36 -3.46
C VAL A 18 -9.25 1.54 -2.80
N GLN A 19 -10.29 1.86 -3.58
CA GLN A 19 -11.66 1.97 -3.06
C GLN A 19 -12.19 0.65 -2.53
N ALA A 20 -11.88 -0.48 -3.18
CA ALA A 20 -12.29 -1.80 -2.71
C ALA A 20 -11.59 -2.17 -1.39
N LEU A 21 -10.30 -1.85 -1.25
CA LEU A 21 -9.53 -2.04 -0.02
C LEU A 21 -10.11 -1.20 1.12
N ALA A 22 -10.34 0.10 0.90
CA ALA A 22 -10.93 0.99 1.90
C ALA A 22 -12.37 0.59 2.31
N ASN A 23 -13.09 -0.15 1.46
CA ASN A 23 -14.42 -0.68 1.81
C ASN A 23 -14.38 -2.07 2.48
N ALA A 24 -13.21 -2.72 2.55
CA ALA A 24 -13.08 -4.03 3.20
C ALA A 24 -13.28 -3.90 4.71
N ASP A 25 -12.80 -2.79 5.28
CA ASP A 25 -13.15 -2.36 6.63
C ASP A 25 -14.44 -1.54 6.60
N GLU A 26 -15.44 -1.97 7.37
CA GLU A 26 -16.76 -1.32 7.45
C GLU A 26 -16.71 0.04 8.17
N VAL A 27 -15.52 0.64 8.31
CA VAL A 27 -15.26 1.90 8.97
C VAL A 27 -14.54 2.81 7.99
N PHE A 28 -15.31 3.38 7.07
CA PHE A 28 -14.82 4.41 6.15
C PHE A 28 -14.39 5.65 6.97
N ALA A 29 -13.10 5.80 7.25
CA ALA A 29 -12.58 6.94 7.99
C ALA A 29 -12.42 8.12 7.02
N HIS A 30 -12.75 9.34 7.48
CA HIS A 30 -12.62 10.56 6.66
C HIS A 30 -11.19 10.76 6.12
N SER A 31 -10.18 10.24 6.82
CA SER A 31 -8.78 10.23 6.40
C SER A 31 -8.53 9.40 5.13
N GLU A 32 -9.26 8.31 4.92
CA GLU A 32 -9.09 7.44 3.75
C GLU A 32 -9.61 8.09 2.47
N GLN A 33 -10.70 8.86 2.57
CA GLN A 33 -11.22 9.61 1.43
C GLN A 33 -10.24 10.69 0.94
N ILE A 34 -9.55 11.37 1.88
CA ILE A 34 -8.52 12.36 1.53
C ILE A 34 -7.38 11.70 0.75
N LEU A 35 -6.97 10.50 1.18
CA LEU A 35 -5.89 9.76 0.55
C LEU A 35 -6.28 9.28 -0.86
N ILE A 36 -7.51 8.83 -1.06
CA ILE A 36 -8.08 8.52 -2.39
C ILE A 36 -8.06 9.76 -3.28
N ASP A 37 -8.50 10.91 -2.78
CA ASP A 37 -8.53 12.15 -3.56
C ASP A 37 -7.12 12.59 -3.97
N ASP A 38 -6.12 12.37 -3.12
CA ASP A 38 -4.73 12.67 -3.43
C ASP A 38 -4.14 11.71 -4.47
N TYR A 39 -4.49 10.42 -4.43
CA TYR A 39 -4.15 9.48 -5.51
C TYR A 39 -4.74 9.92 -6.85
N ILE A 40 -6.01 10.33 -6.88
CA ILE A 40 -6.69 10.76 -8.10
C ILE A 40 -5.99 11.99 -8.70
N LYS A 41 -5.58 12.94 -7.86
CA LYS A 41 -4.79 14.11 -8.29
C LYS A 41 -3.42 13.72 -8.81
N GLU A 42 -2.67 12.87 -8.09
CA GLU A 42 -1.31 12.45 -8.49
C GLU A 42 -1.34 11.69 -9.83
N LEU A 43 -2.37 10.87 -10.05
CA LEU A 43 -2.62 10.15 -11.30
C LEU A 43 -3.19 11.03 -12.43
N SER A 44 -3.42 12.33 -12.17
CA SER A 44 -4.02 13.26 -13.13
C SER A 44 -5.37 12.74 -13.69
N LEU A 45 -6.14 12.06 -12.85
CA LEU A 45 -7.47 11.56 -13.17
C LEU A 45 -8.54 12.57 -12.74
N ASN A 46 -9.69 12.51 -13.40
CA ASN A 46 -10.88 13.24 -12.97
C ASN A 46 -11.89 12.23 -12.42
N ASN A 47 -12.50 12.51 -11.26
CA ASN A 47 -13.53 11.65 -10.65
C ASN A 47 -14.63 11.23 -11.64
N GLU A 48 -15.07 12.13 -12.52
CA GLU A 48 -16.09 11.87 -13.55
C GLU A 48 -15.66 10.86 -14.62
N THR A 49 -14.35 10.60 -14.74
CA THR A 49 -13.76 9.72 -15.76
C THR A 49 -13.34 8.36 -15.20
N ILE A 50 -13.50 8.13 -13.90
CA ILE A 50 -13.14 6.88 -13.25
C ILE A 50 -14.29 5.91 -13.46
N GLU A 51 -14.11 5.01 -14.42
CA GLU A 51 -15.01 3.89 -14.63
C GLU A 51 -15.03 3.00 -13.40
N LYS A 52 -16.24 2.61 -12.94
CA LYS A 52 -16.40 1.69 -11.84
C LYS A 52 -16.24 0.25 -12.32
N LEU A 53 -15.22 -0.43 -11.80
CA LEU A 53 -14.90 -1.82 -12.10
C LEU A 53 -15.28 -2.71 -10.92
N THR A 54 -15.65 -3.95 -11.21
CA THR A 54 -15.71 -4.99 -10.17
C THR A 54 -14.30 -5.42 -9.81
N TYR A 55 -14.13 -6.00 -8.61
CA TYR A 55 -12.85 -6.57 -8.20
C TYR A 55 -12.33 -7.58 -9.23
N GLU A 56 -13.19 -8.47 -9.71
CA GLU A 56 -12.82 -9.49 -10.70
C GLU A 56 -12.35 -8.88 -12.02
N SER A 57 -13.07 -7.88 -12.56
CA SER A 57 -12.69 -7.19 -13.79
C SER A 57 -11.37 -6.45 -13.64
N ALA A 58 -11.18 -5.75 -12.52
CA ALA A 58 -9.95 -5.02 -12.23
C ALA A 58 -8.73 -5.97 -12.22
N ILE A 59 -8.86 -7.14 -11.59
CA ILE A 59 -7.79 -8.13 -11.53
C ILE A 59 -7.54 -8.80 -12.89
N GLU A 60 -8.59 -9.13 -13.64
CA GLU A 60 -8.46 -9.75 -14.97
C GLU A 60 -7.70 -8.83 -15.93
N GLU A 61 -8.02 -7.53 -15.94
CA GLU A 61 -7.33 -6.58 -16.80
C GLU A 61 -5.87 -6.37 -16.37
N LEU A 62 -5.64 -6.27 -15.07
CA LEU A 62 -4.28 -6.12 -14.53
C LEU A 62 -3.40 -7.35 -14.73
N ALA A 63 -4.01 -8.54 -14.87
CA ALA A 63 -3.27 -9.77 -15.18
C ALA A 63 -2.51 -9.66 -16.51
N SER A 64 -2.98 -8.82 -17.44
CA SER A 64 -2.32 -8.54 -18.72
C SER A 64 -1.18 -7.50 -18.64
N SER A 65 -1.09 -6.74 -17.54
CA SER A 65 0.00 -5.78 -17.32
C SER A 65 1.34 -6.49 -17.07
N THR A 66 2.42 -5.73 -17.20
CA THR A 66 3.77 -6.24 -16.91
C THR A 66 3.95 -6.56 -15.43
N ASP A 67 4.89 -7.45 -15.11
CA ASP A 67 5.22 -7.78 -13.71
C ASP A 67 5.65 -6.54 -12.91
N ARG A 68 6.30 -5.57 -13.56
CA ARG A 68 6.66 -4.31 -12.92
C ARG A 68 5.41 -3.55 -12.44
N ILE A 69 4.40 -3.41 -13.30
CA ILE A 69 3.16 -2.72 -12.94
C ILE A 69 2.40 -3.47 -11.85
N LYS A 70 2.30 -4.81 -11.94
CA LYS A 70 1.66 -5.62 -10.90
C LYS A 70 2.34 -5.45 -9.54
N ASN A 71 3.68 -5.45 -9.54
CA ASN A 71 4.48 -5.24 -8.34
C ASN A 71 4.30 -3.83 -7.77
N ILE A 72 4.32 -2.79 -8.62
CA ILE A 72 4.05 -1.41 -8.18
C ILE A 72 2.65 -1.33 -7.57
N LEU A 73 1.62 -1.83 -8.25
CA LEU A 73 0.25 -1.78 -7.77
C LEU A 73 0.10 -2.45 -6.39
N TYR A 74 0.63 -3.66 -6.24
CA TYR A 74 0.58 -4.36 -4.96
C TYR A 74 1.37 -3.63 -3.87
N PHE A 75 2.56 -3.11 -4.20
CA PHE A 75 3.38 -2.34 -3.27
C PHE A 75 2.65 -1.11 -2.74
N GLU A 76 1.94 -0.38 -3.59
CA GLU A 76 1.23 0.84 -3.20
C GLU A 76 -0.04 0.54 -2.39
N LEU A 77 -0.77 -0.52 -2.74
CA LEU A 77 -1.90 -1.00 -1.91
C LEU A 77 -1.44 -1.48 -0.53
N LEU A 78 -0.30 -2.16 -0.46
CA LEU A 78 0.29 -2.57 0.81
C LEU A 78 0.73 -1.36 1.64
N GLY A 79 1.34 -0.35 1.01
CA GLY A 79 1.70 0.89 1.69
C GLY A 79 0.50 1.60 2.29
N LEU A 80 -0.63 1.60 1.57
CA LEU A 80 -1.91 2.13 2.03
C LEU A 80 -2.45 1.35 3.24
N ALA A 81 -2.55 0.02 3.17
CA ALA A 81 -3.03 -0.83 4.27
C ALA A 81 -2.13 -0.77 5.53
N LEU A 82 -0.87 -0.35 5.38
CA LEU A 82 0.04 -0.17 6.52
C LEU A 82 0.03 1.25 7.09
N ALA A 83 -0.60 2.22 6.40
CA ALA A 83 -0.51 3.63 6.72
C ALA A 83 -1.30 4.03 7.98
N ASP A 84 -2.40 3.34 8.27
CA ASP A 84 -3.23 3.55 9.46
C ASP A 84 -2.65 2.87 10.72
N GLY A 85 -1.63 2.01 10.54
CA GLY A 85 -0.95 1.27 11.60
C GLY A 85 -1.67 0.01 12.06
N SER A 86 -2.79 -0.38 11.43
CA SER A 86 -3.60 -1.55 11.77
C SER A 86 -3.81 -2.43 10.54
N TYR A 87 -2.83 -3.28 10.22
CA TYR A 87 -2.95 -4.27 9.15
C TYR A 87 -3.91 -5.40 9.58
N ASP A 88 -5.18 -5.23 9.23
CA ASP A 88 -6.29 -6.01 9.75
C ASP A 88 -6.47 -7.36 9.00
N GLU A 89 -7.27 -8.28 9.54
CA GLU A 89 -7.45 -9.60 8.90
C GLU A 89 -8.11 -9.52 7.52
N LYS A 90 -8.97 -8.53 7.26
CA LYS A 90 -9.70 -8.40 6.00
C LYS A 90 -8.80 -7.81 4.92
N GLU A 91 -8.01 -6.79 5.25
CA GLU A 91 -6.98 -6.21 4.40
C GLU A 91 -5.89 -7.22 4.05
N ILE A 92 -5.44 -8.01 5.04
CA ILE A 92 -4.53 -9.14 4.81
C ILE A 92 -5.12 -10.08 3.76
N LYS A 93 -6.37 -10.54 3.96
CA LYS A 93 -7.03 -11.45 3.02
C LYS A 93 -7.21 -10.81 1.64
N PHE A 94 -7.49 -9.52 1.57
CA PHE A 94 -7.64 -8.78 0.32
C PHE A 94 -6.31 -8.74 -0.45
N LEU A 95 -5.23 -8.33 0.20
CA LEU A 95 -3.90 -8.27 -0.40
C LEU A 95 -3.36 -9.65 -0.77
N ASP A 96 -3.53 -10.67 0.08
CA ASP A 96 -3.15 -12.05 -0.22
C ASP A 96 -3.85 -12.56 -1.48
N ASN A 97 -5.13 -12.21 -1.67
CA ASN A 97 -5.89 -12.61 -2.85
C ASN A 97 -5.37 -11.90 -4.11
N ILE A 98 -5.06 -10.59 -4.02
CA ILE A 98 -4.41 -9.86 -5.12
C ILE A 98 -3.07 -10.48 -5.46
N ALA A 99 -2.21 -10.75 -4.47
CA ALA A 99 -0.90 -11.33 -4.68
C ALA A 99 -1.00 -12.70 -5.36
N TYR A 100 -1.92 -13.54 -4.90
CA TYR A 100 -2.19 -14.84 -5.52
C TYR A 100 -2.64 -14.70 -6.98
N LYS A 101 -3.64 -13.86 -7.26
CA LYS A 101 -4.19 -13.69 -8.62
C LYS A 101 -3.21 -13.03 -9.60
N LEU A 102 -2.33 -12.17 -9.10
CA LEU A 102 -1.29 -11.50 -9.91
C LEU A 102 0.02 -12.28 -9.96
N ASN A 103 0.09 -13.46 -9.34
CA ASN A 103 1.27 -14.31 -9.27
C ASN A 103 2.50 -13.59 -8.66
N ILE A 104 2.28 -12.84 -7.58
CA ILE A 104 3.33 -12.19 -6.80
C ILE A 104 3.80 -13.17 -5.74
N ASP A 105 5.04 -13.62 -5.84
CA ASP A 105 5.57 -14.62 -4.93
C ASP A 105 5.72 -14.12 -3.48
N ASN A 106 5.67 -15.05 -2.53
CA ASN A 106 5.73 -14.71 -1.10
C ASN A 106 7.04 -14.04 -0.70
N ALA A 107 8.16 -14.34 -1.33
CA ALA A 107 9.44 -13.69 -0.99
C ALA A 107 9.38 -12.20 -1.35
N LYS A 108 8.81 -11.87 -2.51
CA LYS A 108 8.56 -10.49 -2.94
C LYS A 108 7.62 -9.74 -2.01
N GLN A 109 6.54 -10.39 -1.57
CA GLN A 109 5.62 -9.80 -0.59
C GLN A 109 6.36 -9.48 0.72
N GLN A 110 7.20 -10.40 1.22
CA GLN A 110 8.02 -10.18 2.41
C GLN A 110 9.03 -9.04 2.22
N ASP A 111 9.67 -8.94 1.06
CA ASP A 111 10.57 -7.82 0.75
C ASP A 111 9.85 -6.47 0.87
N PHE A 112 8.62 -6.36 0.36
CA PHE A 112 7.84 -5.14 0.47
C PHE A 112 7.41 -4.84 1.90
N ILE A 113 6.94 -5.84 2.66
CA ILE A 113 6.60 -5.68 4.07
C ILE A 113 7.83 -5.21 4.86
N ASN A 114 8.99 -5.80 4.61
CA ASN A 114 10.24 -5.43 5.26
C ASN A 114 10.67 -4.00 4.93
N TYR A 115 10.49 -3.57 3.68
CA TYR A 115 10.73 -2.18 3.28
C TYR A 115 9.90 -1.19 4.11
N PHE A 116 8.58 -1.41 4.25
CA PHE A 116 7.72 -0.51 5.02
C PHE A 116 8.04 -0.53 6.52
N LYS A 117 8.30 -1.71 7.10
CA LYS A 117 8.74 -1.84 8.51
C LYS A 117 10.03 -1.07 8.77
N MET A 118 11.03 -1.22 7.90
CA MET A 118 12.30 -0.50 8.03
C MET A 118 12.11 1.01 7.93
N THR A 119 11.30 1.46 6.97
CA THR A 119 11.00 2.88 6.77
C THR A 119 10.31 3.48 8.01
N LYS A 120 9.33 2.78 8.58
CA LYS A 120 8.65 3.17 9.83
C LYS A 120 9.64 3.28 10.99
N ASN A 121 10.46 2.24 11.21
CA ASN A 121 11.46 2.22 12.29
C ASN A 121 12.44 3.40 12.19
N ILE A 122 12.92 3.71 10.98
CA ILE A 122 13.83 4.84 10.76
C ILE A 122 13.11 6.16 11.06
N ASN A 123 11.87 6.33 10.59
CA ASN A 123 11.11 7.55 10.82
C ASN A 123 10.81 7.77 12.31
N ASP A 124 10.37 6.72 13.02
CA ASP A 124 10.11 6.75 14.45
C ASP A 124 11.39 7.12 15.22
N PHE A 125 12.54 6.55 14.83
CA PHE A 125 13.83 6.90 15.41
C PHE A 125 14.25 8.35 15.14
N ILE A 126 14.02 8.88 13.93
CA ILE A 126 14.39 10.26 13.57
C ILE A 126 13.48 11.27 14.29
N THR A 127 12.20 10.97 14.44
CA THR A 127 11.22 11.88 15.06
C THR A 127 11.20 11.80 16.59
N MET A 128 11.77 10.75 17.19
CA MET A 128 11.90 10.62 18.64
C MET A 128 12.67 11.79 19.26
N ASN A 129 12.35 12.15 20.51
CA ASN A 129 13.13 13.16 21.22
C ASN A 129 14.56 12.65 21.53
N PRO A 130 15.56 13.54 21.71
CA PRO A 130 16.95 13.14 21.88
C PRO A 130 17.21 12.20 23.07
N GLU A 131 16.48 12.38 24.18
CA GLU A 131 16.66 11.56 25.40
C GLU A 131 16.22 10.11 25.17
N CYS A 132 15.06 9.92 24.55
CA CYS A 132 14.57 8.60 24.16
C CYS A 132 15.54 7.93 23.17
N LYS A 133 16.13 8.67 22.22
CA LYS A 133 17.08 8.09 21.24
C LYS A 133 18.32 7.54 21.92
N ILE A 134 18.91 8.32 22.82
CA ILE A 134 20.09 7.92 23.58
C ILE A 134 19.78 6.68 24.43
N LYS A 135 18.59 6.61 25.03
CA LYS A 135 18.15 5.43 25.79
C LYS A 135 18.03 4.20 24.90
N LEU A 136 17.29 4.30 23.79
CA LEU A 136 17.10 3.19 22.85
C LEU A 136 18.44 2.69 22.31
N LEU A 137 19.32 3.59 21.86
CA LEU A 137 20.65 3.22 21.36
C LEU A 137 21.50 2.48 22.40
N LYS A 138 21.42 2.88 23.68
CA LYS A 138 22.13 2.18 24.76
C LYS A 138 21.56 0.78 24.98
N GLU A 139 20.24 0.63 25.03
CA GLU A 139 19.58 -0.67 25.20
C GLU A 139 19.93 -1.61 24.03
N THR A 140 19.81 -1.14 22.80
CA THR A 140 20.13 -1.96 21.62
C THR A 140 21.62 -2.29 21.52
N ALA A 141 22.51 -1.37 21.94
CA ALA A 141 23.94 -1.66 22.01
C ALA A 141 24.24 -2.74 23.06
N MET A 142 23.56 -2.72 24.22
CA MET A 142 23.74 -3.74 25.26
C MET A 142 23.31 -5.13 24.80
N ASP A 143 22.30 -5.25 23.96
CA ASP A 143 21.87 -6.55 23.42
C ASP A 143 22.89 -7.17 22.45
N LEU A 144 23.85 -6.39 21.95
CA LEU A 144 24.89 -6.82 21.01
C LEU A 144 26.22 -7.24 21.69
N ILE A 145 26.39 -6.98 22.99
CA ILE A 145 27.63 -7.23 23.76
C ILE A 145 27.35 -8.11 24.97
#